data_AF-L0F2V0-F1
#
_entry.id   AF-L0F2V0-F1
#
_cell.length_a   1.000
_cell.length_b   1.000
_cell.length_c   1.000
_cell.angle_alpha   90.00
_cell.angle_beta   90.00
_cell.angle_gamma   90.00
#
_symmetry.space_group_name_H-M   'P 1'
#
loop_
_entity.id
_entity.type
_entity.pdbx_description
1 polymer ?
#
loop_
_entity_poly.entity_id
_entity_poly.type
_entity_poly.pdbx_seq_one_letter_code
_entity_poly.pdbx_strand_id
1 'polypeptide(L)'
;MSFQNEFLTLHGEIKKLSKLDQHNFNAESKFSNLKEQVLNVLKALFGETSREYRVVRLTNSPATITKVMNHIANRTSQNIAVNS
;
A
#
# COMPACT_ATOMS: atom_id res chain seq x y z
N MET A 1 -12.23 13.07 -3.24
CA MET A 1 -12.23 11.62 -2.97
C MET A 1 -11.58 11.39 -1.62
N SER A 2 -12.10 10.47 -0.78
CA SER A 2 -11.46 10.15 0.50
C SER A 2 -10.21 9.31 0.27
N PHE A 3 -9.07 9.70 0.86
CA PHE A 3 -7.82 8.93 0.81
C PHE A 3 -7.98 7.49 1.34
N GLN A 4 -9.01 7.22 2.14
CA GLN A 4 -9.34 5.85 2.58
C GLN A 4 -9.88 4.99 1.44
N ASN A 5 -10.71 5.52 0.56
CA ASN A 5 -11.24 4.77 -0.59
C ASN A 5 -10.15 4.51 -1.63
N GLU A 6 -9.26 5.49 -1.82
CA GLU A 6 -8.08 5.37 -2.68
C GLU A 6 -7.13 4.29 -2.13
N PHE A 7 -6.89 4.29 -0.82
CA PHE A 7 -6.10 3.27 -0.14
C PHE A 7 -6.65 1.84 -0.38
N LEU A 8 -7.96 1.64 -0.21
CA LEU A 8 -8.59 0.33 -0.41
C LEU A 8 -8.49 -0.16 -1.87
N THR A 9 -8.64 0.77 -2.83
CA THR A 9 -8.47 0.47 -4.26
C THR A 9 -7.04 0.01 -4.55
N LEU A 10 -6.06 0.80 -4.13
CA LEU A 10 -4.64 0.50 -4.33
C LEU A 10 -4.22 -0.79 -3.63
N HIS A 11 -4.79 -1.07 -2.46
CA HIS A 11 -4.53 -2.31 -1.72
C HIS A 11 -4.92 -3.54 -2.52
N GLY A 12 -6.10 -3.51 -3.14
CA GLY A 12 -6.57 -4.57 -4.02
C GLY A 12 -5.68 -4.78 -5.24
N GLU A 13 -5.20 -3.69 -5.86
CA GLU A 13 -4.34 -3.76 -7.04
C GLU A 13 -2.94 -4.30 -6.75
N ILE A 14 -2.30 -3.83 -5.68
CA ILE A 14 -1.00 -4.35 -5.25
C ILE A 14 -1.11 -5.81 -4.79
N LYS A 15 -2.22 -6.21 -4.16
CA LYS A 15 -2.47 -7.61 -3.80
C LYS A 15 -2.61 -8.53 -5.02
N LYS A 16 -3.10 -8.01 -6.15
CA LYS A 16 -3.12 -8.76 -7.41
C LYS A 16 -1.72 -8.91 -7.97
N LEU A 17 -0.93 -7.83 -7.98
CA LEU A 17 0.46 -7.86 -8.43
C LEU A 17 1.34 -8.79 -7.58
N SER A 18 1.14 -8.83 -6.26
CA SER A 18 1.93 -9.72 -5.39
C SER A 18 1.64 -11.21 -5.58
N LYS A 19 0.57 -11.55 -6.31
CA LYS A 19 0.22 -12.93 -6.69
C LYS A 19 0.63 -13.28 -8.13
N LEU A 20 1.08 -12.31 -8.91
CA LEU A 20 1.52 -12.52 -10.29
C LEU A 20 3.02 -12.85 -10.32
N ASP A 21 3.42 -13.73 -11.23
CA ASP A 21 4.83 -14.06 -11.45
C ASP A 21 5.63 -12.83 -11.87
N GLN A 22 6.78 -12.64 -11.22
CA GLN A 22 7.64 -11.45 -11.35
C GLN A 22 8.36 -11.35 -12.71
N HIS A 23 8.18 -12.33 -13.59
CA HIS A 23 8.85 -12.42 -14.89
C HIS A 23 8.15 -11.67 -16.02
N ASN A 24 7.01 -11.02 -15.76
CA ASN A 24 6.32 -10.23 -16.77
C ASN A 24 6.82 -8.77 -16.71
N PHE A 25 7.53 -8.32 -17.75
CA PHE A 25 8.05 -6.94 -17.85
C PHE A 25 6.94 -5.87 -17.70
N ASN A 26 5.70 -6.20 -18.10
CA ASN A 26 4.54 -5.34 -17.91
C ASN A 26 4.09 -5.22 -16.44
N ALA A 27 4.46 -6.18 -15.59
CA ALA A 27 4.19 -6.13 -14.16
C ALA A 27 5.12 -5.15 -13.44
N GLU A 28 6.35 -4.92 -13.94
CA GLU A 28 7.34 -4.04 -13.32
C GLU A 28 6.98 -2.56 -13.49
N SER A 29 6.60 -2.14 -14.71
CA SER A 29 6.13 -0.77 -14.98
C SER A 29 4.84 -0.47 -14.23
N LYS A 30 3.89 -1.41 -14.24
CA LYS A 30 2.64 -1.32 -13.48
C LYS A 30 2.89 -1.25 -11.97
N PHE A 31 3.86 -2.00 -11.47
CA PHE A 31 4.23 -1.97 -10.07
C PHE A 31 4.80 -0.61 -9.65
N SER A 32 5.69 -0.03 -10.47
CA SER A 32 6.29 1.27 -10.16
C SER A 32 5.24 2.38 -10.06
N ASN A 33 4.30 2.43 -11.01
CA ASN A 33 3.19 3.40 -10.96
C ASN A 33 2.31 3.20 -9.70
N LEU A 34 1.95 1.94 -9.38
CA LEU A 34 1.17 1.66 -8.18
C LEU A 34 1.89 2.00 -6.88
N LYS A 35 3.21 1.77 -6.83
CA LYS A 35 4.05 2.14 -5.69
C LYS A 35 4.02 3.66 -5.47
N GLU A 36 4.11 4.47 -6.52
CA GLU A 36 4.03 5.93 -6.41
C GLU A 36 2.67 6.40 -5.87
N GLN A 37 1.57 5.82 -6.39
CA GLN A 37 0.23 6.14 -5.90
C GLN A 37 0.07 5.76 -4.41
N VAL A 38 0.57 4.60 -4.00
CA VAL A 38 0.58 4.21 -2.58
C VAL A 38 1.41 5.17 -1.74
N LEU A 39 2.58 5.63 -2.21
CA LEU A 39 3.39 6.62 -1.51
C LEU A 39 2.65 7.94 -1.33
N ASN A 40 1.92 8.42 -2.34
CA ASN A 40 1.13 9.64 -2.23
C ASN A 40 0.04 9.52 -1.15
N VAL A 41 -0.68 8.39 -1.13
CA VAL A 41 -1.69 8.12 -0.11
C VAL A 41 -1.07 7.99 1.29
N LEU A 42 0.05 7.27 1.44
CA LEU A 42 0.73 7.13 2.73
C LEU A 42 1.29 8.46 3.24
N LYS A 43 1.82 9.30 2.35
CA LYS A 43 2.27 10.65 2.67
C LYS A 43 1.11 11.51 3.18
N ALA A 44 -0.04 11.47 2.52
CA ALA A 44 -1.22 12.22 2.93
C ALA A 44 -1.79 11.73 4.28
N LEU A 45 -1.78 10.41 4.54
CA LEU A 45 -2.36 9.83 5.75
C LEU A 45 -1.43 9.87 6.97
N PHE A 46 -0.13 9.65 6.78
CA PHE A 46 0.82 9.41 7.88
C PHE A 46 2.07 10.33 7.82
N GLY A 47 2.27 11.05 6.72
CA GLY A 47 3.46 11.88 6.49
C GLY A 47 4.67 11.09 5.95
N GLU A 48 5.62 11.82 5.36
CA GLU A 48 6.84 11.23 4.75
C GLU A 48 7.81 10.63 5.78
N THR A 49 7.74 11.09 7.03
CA THR A 49 8.57 10.60 8.13
C THR A 49 8.03 9.30 8.75
N SER A 50 6.83 8.87 8.35
CA SER A 50 6.21 7.65 8.87
C SER A 50 7.01 6.40 8.50
N ARG A 51 6.94 5.39 9.37
CA ARG A 51 7.60 4.10 9.14
C ARG A 51 7.03 3.42 7.90
N GLU A 52 5.73 3.53 7.71
CA GLU A 52 4.95 2.97 6.61
C GLU A 52 5.41 3.53 5.27
N TYR A 53 5.48 4.87 5.16
CA TYR A 53 5.97 5.54 3.96
C TYR A 53 7.41 5.14 3.65
N ARG A 54 8.31 5.16 4.65
CA ARG A 54 9.72 4.81 4.47
C ARG A 54 9.91 3.37 3.99
N VAL A 55 9.18 2.41 4.55
CA VAL A 55 9.27 0.99 4.13
C VAL A 55 8.81 0.83 2.69
N VAL A 56 7.68 1.45 2.31
CA VAL A 56 7.18 1.40 0.93
C VAL A 56 8.15 2.07 -0.05
N ARG A 57 8.77 3.19 0.33
CA ARG A 57 9.72 3.91 -0.51
C ARG A 57 10.93 3.05 -0.87
N LEU A 58 11.48 2.35 0.12
CA LEU A 58 12.73 1.59 -0.01
C LEU A 58 12.55 0.18 -0.61
N THR A 59 11.35 -0.40 -0.56
CA THR A 59 11.13 -1.75 -1.08
C THR A 59 10.83 -1.75 -2.58
N ASN A 60 11.37 -2.74 -3.30
CA ASN A 60 10.97 -3.06 -4.68
C ASN A 60 10.11 -4.33 -4.76
N SER A 61 9.66 -4.85 -3.61
CA SER A 61 8.82 -6.05 -3.55
C SER A 61 7.33 -5.69 -3.39
N PRO A 62 6.45 -6.09 -4.33
CA PRO A 62 5.00 -5.95 -4.19
C PRO A 62 4.43 -6.66 -2.96
N ALA A 63 5.04 -7.78 -2.56
CA ALA A 63 4.62 -8.54 -1.39
C ALA A 63 4.87 -7.74 -0.09
N THR A 64 6.00 -7.04 0.01
CA THR A 64 6.29 -6.16 1.14
C THR A 64 5.29 -5.01 1.24
N ILE A 65 4.96 -4.35 0.12
CA ILE A 65 3.95 -3.27 0.14
C ILE A 65 2.59 -3.82 0.56
N THR A 66 2.19 -5.00 0.06
CA THR A 66 0.94 -5.68 0.46
C THR A 66 0.89 -5.89 1.99
N LYS A 67 2.00 -6.33 2.61
CA LYS A 67 2.09 -6.54 4.07
C LYS A 67 1.93 -5.23 4.84
N VAL A 68 2.55 -4.14 4.40
CA VAL A 68 2.40 -2.82 5.02
C VAL A 68 0.95 -2.35 4.96
N MET A 69 0.31 -2.48 3.80
CA MET A 69 -1.09 -2.07 3.63
C MET A 69 -2.05 -2.94 4.47
N ASN A 70 -1.81 -4.26 4.56
CA ASN A 70 -2.57 -5.13 5.48
C ASN A 70 -2.42 -4.68 6.95
N HIS A 71 -1.20 -4.35 7.37
CA HIS A 71 -0.93 -3.89 8.74
C HIS A 71 -1.64 -2.57 9.07
N ILE A 72 -1.73 -1.66 8.10
CA ILE A 72 -2.50 -0.41 8.24
C ILE A 72 -3.99 -0.72 8.32
N ALA A 73 -4.53 -1.51 7.38
CA ALA A 73 -5.95 -1.88 7.37
C ALA A 73 -6.39 -2.53 8.69
N ASN A 74 -5.60 -3.47 9.20
CA ASN A 74 -5.87 -4.15 10.47
C ASN A 74 -5.86 -3.19 11.67
N ARG A 75 -4.90 -2.24 11.72
CA ARG A 75 -4.87 -1.22 12.78
C ARG A 75 -6.07 -0.28 12.71
N THR A 76 -6.50 0.11 11.51
CA THR A 76 -7.68 0.96 11.34
C THR A 76 -8.96 0.24 11.77
N SER A 77 -9.11 -1.05 11.44
CA SER A 77 -10.25 -1.87 11.90
C SER A 77 -10.26 -2.05 13.42
N GLN A 78 -9.09 -2.22 14.05
CA GLN A 78 -8.98 -2.33 15.50
C GLN A 78 -9.27 -1.00 16.22
N ASN A 79 -8.87 0.14 15.67
CA ASN A 79 -9.19 1.46 16.27
C ASN A 79 -10.69 1.80 16.23
N ILE A 80 -11.48 1.17 15.36
CA ILE A 80 -12.93 1.32 15.35
C ILE A 80 -13.56 0.45 16.46
N ALA A 81 -13.06 -0.78 16.65
CA ALA A 81 -13.61 -1.74 17.60
C ALA A 81 -13.34 -1.41 19.08
N VAL A 82 -12.27 -0.68 19.40
CA VAL A 82 -11.92 -0.32 20.80
C VAL A 82 -12.69 0.92 21.28
N ASN A 83 -13.29 1.68 20.37
CA ASN A 83 -14.08 2.88 20.68
C ASN A 83 -15.61 2.64 20.56
N SER A 84 -16.04 1.38 20.55
CA SER A 84 -17.46 0.96 20.45
C SER A 84 -18.00 0.48 21.79
#